data_AF-A0A928VSB4-F1
#
_entry.id   AF-A0A928VSB4-F1
#
_cell.length_a   1.000
_cell.length_b   1.000
_cell.length_c   1.000
_cell.angle_alpha   90.00
_cell.angle_beta   90.00
_cell.angle_gamma   90.00
#
_symmetry.space_group_name_H-M   'P 1'
#
loop_
_entity.id
_entity.type
_entity.pdbx_description
1 polymer ?
#
loop_
_entity_poly.entity_id
_entity_poly.type
_entity_poly.pdbx_seq_one_letter_code
_entity_poly.pdbx_strand_id
1 'polypeptide(L)'
;MNSLSPLMETVAGGALSFPDALSFGNSMFPLAFIDAIPKDAISNGIALLLNILGAVIILVLGWIISGFVAGIFRKLLQKTTIDDKLSNFMSGGGRTQFSVENIVVLLIGWIIKILAIVAALNVLNLNTVSEPLNNFLNQVFAFLPRLGSAAALIGVAWVVATLVKGLVVQAGDSFDLDARLNSASAENTLSATDTLGNALYWFVFLFFLPMILGVLGLEGPLAPVQGLLDQFLSAIPQIIKAVAVGAVGWFIATIVRNVVTNLLAATGVDNIGSRVGISNDSTGQSLSSMGGLVVYIFILIPAIIAALRELNISAISDPATNMLGQFMAAIPLIFTAGIIMTVSYFVGKLLSDLAASLLSGFGFDGMVGKLGVTTPEDSAQTPSQVVGTLVLVATMLVAAVAAVDVLNLPAFKTLVTGLLQIAGQVAVGVAIFGAGLFLANWVAELIKSTGVRESNLLSTAARVAIMIFSGAMALRQIGVATDIVNLTFGLLLGAMAVAIAIAFGLGGRDVAGEQLRDWVKPFKR
;
A
#
# COMPACT_ATOMS: atom_id res chain seq x y z
N MET A 1 62.26 -16.95 16.45
CA MET A 1 62.69 -18.07 17.32
C MET A 1 62.13 -19.33 16.70
N ASN A 2 62.85 -20.38 16.35
CA ASN A 2 64.28 -20.64 16.31
C ASN A 2 64.45 -21.77 15.28
N SER A 3 65.53 -21.67 14.54
CA SER A 3 66.18 -22.71 13.75
C SER A 3 66.60 -23.92 14.58
N LEU A 4 67.04 -24.97 13.85
CA LEU A 4 67.83 -26.14 14.26
C LEU A 4 66.95 -27.35 14.67
N SER A 5 67.10 -28.58 14.14
CA SER A 5 68.25 -29.19 13.48
C SER A 5 67.83 -30.40 12.62
N PRO A 6 68.49 -30.64 11.48
CA PRO A 6 68.59 -31.92 10.79
C PRO A 6 69.83 -32.68 11.28
N LEU A 7 69.70 -33.94 11.69
CA LEU A 7 70.83 -34.88 11.85
C LEU A 7 70.27 -36.31 11.87
N MET A 8 70.50 -37.05 10.79
CA MET A 8 70.92 -38.46 10.76
C MET A 8 71.00 -38.91 9.29
N GLU A 9 71.91 -38.25 8.58
CA GLU A 9 72.74 -38.91 7.57
C GLU A 9 73.63 -39.94 8.30
N THR A 10 74.04 -40.99 7.57
CA THR A 10 75.07 -42.00 7.92
C THR A 10 74.57 -43.38 8.33
N VAL A 11 74.15 -44.15 7.32
CA VAL A 11 74.80 -45.44 7.09
C VAL A 11 75.36 -45.40 5.66
N ALA A 12 76.64 -45.05 5.61
CA ALA A 12 77.48 -45.13 4.43
C ALA A 12 77.93 -46.57 4.18
N GLY A 13 78.28 -46.86 2.92
CA GLY A 13 79.37 -47.78 2.63
C GLY A 13 79.01 -48.93 1.71
N GLY A 14 79.43 -48.83 0.45
CA GLY A 14 79.40 -49.95 -0.48
C GLY A 14 79.69 -49.56 -1.92
N ALA A 15 80.82 -48.91 -2.17
CA ALA A 15 81.34 -48.66 -3.51
C ALA A 15 81.55 -49.98 -4.28
N LEU A 16 81.28 -49.99 -5.59
CA LEU A 16 82.04 -50.72 -6.61
C LEU A 16 81.73 -50.14 -7.99
N SER A 17 82.79 -49.91 -8.75
CA SER A 17 82.88 -49.08 -9.95
C SER A 17 83.25 -49.91 -11.20
N PHE A 18 82.85 -49.38 -12.37
CA PHE A 18 83.36 -49.60 -13.75
C PHE A 18 82.92 -50.88 -14.52
N PRO A 19 83.06 -50.94 -15.86
CA PRO A 19 82.93 -49.91 -16.93
C PRO A 19 82.19 -50.42 -18.20
N ASP A 20 82.07 -49.55 -19.21
CA ASP A 20 81.69 -49.84 -20.60
C ASP A 20 82.47 -51.02 -21.21
N ALA A 21 81.76 -51.97 -21.83
CA ALA A 21 82.32 -52.82 -22.87
C ALA A 21 81.23 -53.39 -23.81
N LEU A 22 81.51 -53.25 -25.11
CA LEU A 22 80.99 -54.02 -26.25
C LEU A 22 79.70 -53.53 -26.93
N SER A 23 79.92 -52.58 -27.84
CA SER A 23 79.22 -52.51 -29.13
C SER A 23 79.25 -53.87 -29.85
N PHE A 24 78.14 -54.30 -30.44
CA PHE A 24 78.04 -54.74 -31.84
C PHE A 24 76.60 -55.22 -32.16
N GLY A 25 76.05 -54.76 -33.29
CA GLY A 25 75.28 -55.65 -34.16
C GLY A 25 73.75 -55.67 -34.06
N ASN A 26 73.12 -54.61 -34.57
CA ASN A 26 71.90 -54.60 -35.38
C ASN A 26 71.25 -55.96 -35.74
N SER A 27 70.01 -56.22 -35.29
CA SER A 27 68.94 -56.79 -36.14
C SER A 27 67.56 -56.80 -35.44
N MET A 28 66.76 -55.79 -35.80
CA MET A 28 65.43 -55.99 -36.39
C MET A 28 64.36 -56.73 -35.56
N PHE A 29 64.04 -56.31 -34.34
CA PHE A 29 62.69 -56.34 -33.73
C PHE A 29 62.71 -55.49 -32.45
N PRO A 30 61.90 -54.42 -32.30
CA PRO A 30 61.89 -53.67 -31.04
C PRO A 30 61.09 -54.46 -29.99
N LEU A 31 61.79 -55.24 -29.16
CA LEU A 31 61.28 -55.67 -27.85
C LEU A 31 61.12 -54.48 -26.86
N ALA A 32 61.46 -53.27 -27.28
CA ALA A 32 61.35 -52.03 -26.52
C ALA A 32 59.91 -51.61 -26.16
N PHE A 33 58.87 -52.24 -26.72
CA PHE A 33 57.49 -52.00 -26.26
C PHE A 33 57.24 -52.58 -24.86
N ILE A 34 57.93 -53.67 -24.49
CA ILE A 34 57.72 -54.32 -23.18
C ILE A 34 58.47 -53.56 -22.07
N ASP A 35 59.64 -52.98 -22.36
CA ASP A 35 60.38 -52.13 -21.41
C ASP A 35 59.86 -50.69 -21.31
N ALA A 36 59.02 -50.25 -22.27
CA ALA A 36 58.35 -48.95 -22.24
C ALA A 36 57.05 -48.96 -21.42
N ILE A 37 56.61 -50.12 -20.91
CA ILE A 37 55.53 -50.18 -19.94
C ILE A 37 56.13 -49.84 -18.57
N PRO A 38 55.74 -48.71 -17.96
CA PRO A 38 56.21 -48.35 -16.64
C PRO A 38 55.91 -49.50 -15.68
N LYS A 39 56.89 -49.98 -14.89
CA LYS A 39 56.67 -51.11 -13.95
C LYS A 39 55.54 -50.81 -12.95
N ASP A 40 55.32 -49.53 -12.68
CA ASP A 40 54.18 -48.97 -11.97
C ASP A 40 52.83 -49.23 -12.67
N ALA A 41 52.73 -49.18 -14.00
CA ALA A 41 51.48 -49.45 -14.73
C ALA A 41 51.00 -50.91 -14.57
N ILE A 42 51.93 -51.87 -14.52
CA ILE A 42 51.60 -53.29 -14.27
C ILE A 42 51.17 -53.49 -12.82
N SER A 43 51.89 -52.89 -11.86
CA SER A 43 51.54 -52.97 -10.44
C SER A 43 50.20 -52.31 -10.11
N ASN A 44 49.92 -51.15 -10.72
CA ASN A 44 48.66 -50.41 -10.57
C ASN A 44 47.50 -51.14 -11.25
N GLY A 45 47.74 -51.77 -12.40
CA GLY A 45 46.73 -52.60 -13.09
C GLY A 45 46.31 -53.82 -12.26
N ILE A 46 47.26 -54.51 -11.62
CA ILE A 46 46.98 -55.64 -10.72
C ILE A 46 46.21 -55.18 -9.48
N ALA A 47 46.62 -54.07 -8.85
CA ALA A 47 45.90 -53.51 -7.70
C ALA A 47 44.46 -53.10 -8.05
N LEU A 48 44.23 -52.54 -9.23
CA LEU A 48 42.90 -52.16 -9.72
C LEU A 48 42.03 -53.40 -9.94
N LEU A 49 42.56 -54.45 -10.56
CA LEU A 49 41.84 -55.72 -10.73
C LEU A 49 41.47 -56.38 -9.39
N LEU A 50 42.39 -56.35 -8.40
CA LEU A 50 42.13 -56.87 -7.06
C LEU A 50 41.06 -56.05 -6.33
N ASN A 51 41.08 -54.72 -6.43
CA ASN A 51 40.06 -53.86 -5.84
C ASN A 51 38.69 -54.03 -6.50
N ILE A 52 38.64 -54.22 -7.83
CA ILE A 52 37.39 -54.56 -8.54
C ILE A 52 36.82 -55.87 -8.02
N LEU A 53 37.66 -56.90 -7.89
CA LEU A 53 37.23 -58.19 -7.40
C LEU A 53 36.73 -58.09 -5.96
N GLY A 54 37.43 -57.33 -5.10
CA GLY A 54 37.00 -57.03 -3.74
C GLY A 54 35.65 -56.31 -3.68
N ALA A 55 35.45 -55.30 -4.52
CA ALA A 55 34.19 -54.54 -4.59
C ALA A 55 33.02 -55.40 -5.08
N VAL A 56 33.23 -56.28 -6.07
CA VAL A 56 32.21 -57.22 -6.55
C VAL A 56 31.79 -58.20 -5.45
N ILE A 57 32.75 -58.74 -4.69
CA ILE A 57 32.46 -59.61 -3.55
C ILE A 57 31.59 -58.88 -2.51
N ILE A 58 31.93 -57.64 -2.17
CA ILE A 58 31.18 -56.82 -1.21
C ILE A 58 29.75 -56.56 -1.69
N LEU A 59 29.54 -56.27 -2.98
CA LEU A 59 28.20 -56.06 -3.54
C LEU A 59 27.34 -57.33 -3.48
N VAL A 60 27.92 -58.48 -3.85
CA VAL A 60 27.22 -59.77 -3.81
C VAL A 60 26.84 -60.12 -2.38
N LEU A 61 27.77 -59.99 -1.43
CA LEU A 61 27.51 -60.20 0.00
C LEU A 61 26.43 -59.24 0.51
N GLY A 62 26.52 -57.96 0.16
CA GLY A 62 25.54 -56.95 0.54
C GLY A 62 24.12 -57.25 0.06
N TRP A 63 23.97 -57.74 -1.16
CA TRP A 63 22.66 -58.12 -1.69
C TRP A 63 22.05 -59.30 -0.92
N ILE A 64 22.86 -60.34 -0.63
CA ILE A 64 22.43 -61.50 0.17
C ILE A 64 22.05 -61.06 1.59
N ILE A 65 22.89 -60.25 2.24
CA ILE A 65 22.66 -59.73 3.59
C ILE A 65 21.36 -58.91 3.64
N SER A 66 21.09 -58.09 2.61
CA SER A 66 19.86 -57.29 2.56
C SER A 66 18.59 -58.14 2.61
N GLY A 67 18.57 -59.26 1.89
CA GLY A 67 17.42 -60.17 1.87
C GLY A 67 17.22 -60.88 3.20
N PHE A 68 18.30 -61.31 3.84
CA PHE A 68 18.26 -61.96 5.15
C PHE A 68 17.76 -61.01 6.24
N VAL A 69 18.35 -59.82 6.35
CA VAL A 69 17.99 -58.83 7.35
C VAL A 69 16.56 -58.33 7.14
N ALA A 70 16.16 -58.02 5.90
CA ALA A 70 14.78 -57.64 5.59
C ALA A 70 13.77 -58.73 6.00
N GLY A 71 14.11 -60.01 5.83
CA GLY A 71 13.30 -61.14 6.27
C GLY A 71 13.13 -61.23 7.80
N ILE A 72 14.17 -60.89 8.56
CA ILE A 72 14.10 -60.82 10.03
C ILE A 72 13.19 -59.67 10.47
N PHE A 73 13.40 -58.47 9.93
CA PHE A 73 12.59 -57.30 10.27
C PHE A 73 11.11 -57.48 9.90
N ARG A 74 10.82 -58.13 8.76
CA ARG A 74 9.46 -58.51 8.38
C ARG A 74 8.79 -59.34 9.47
N LYS A 75 9.45 -60.40 9.95
CA LYS A 75 8.91 -61.25 11.03
C LYS A 75 8.74 -60.52 12.37
N LEU A 76 9.58 -59.53 12.67
CA LEU A 76 9.49 -58.73 13.89
C LEU A 76 8.33 -57.72 13.82
N LEU A 77 8.16 -57.06 12.67
CA LEU A 77 7.12 -56.06 12.47
C LEU A 77 5.72 -56.69 12.41
N GLN A 78 5.58 -57.88 11.82
CA GLN A 78 4.31 -58.66 11.84
C GLN A 78 3.81 -59.00 13.24
N LYS A 79 4.71 -59.05 14.23
CA LYS A 79 4.33 -59.27 15.62
C LYS A 79 3.80 -58.01 16.32
N THR A 80 3.85 -56.85 15.65
CA THR A 80 3.49 -55.57 16.25
C THR A 80 2.18 -55.06 15.68
N THR A 81 1.28 -54.57 16.54
CA THR A 81 -0.04 -54.03 16.16
C THR A 81 0.00 -52.60 15.60
N ILE A 82 1.14 -52.19 15.02
CA ILE A 82 1.33 -50.83 14.50
C ILE A 82 0.39 -50.58 13.31
N ASP A 83 0.26 -51.57 12.42
CA ASP A 83 -0.61 -51.44 11.24
C ASP A 83 -2.09 -51.31 11.63
N ASP A 84 -2.55 -52.10 12.60
CA ASP A 84 -3.94 -52.05 13.09
C ASP A 84 -4.26 -50.68 13.71
N LYS A 85 -3.36 -50.16 14.57
CA LYS A 85 -3.53 -48.86 15.22
C LYS A 85 -3.49 -47.70 14.24
N LEU A 86 -2.61 -47.75 13.24
CA LEU A 86 -2.51 -46.68 12.24
C LEU A 86 -3.71 -46.68 11.29
N SER A 87 -4.20 -47.86 10.89
CA SER A 87 -5.41 -47.96 10.06
C SER A 87 -6.62 -47.35 10.78
N ASN A 88 -6.79 -47.63 12.07
CA ASN A 88 -7.88 -47.08 12.87
C ASN A 88 -7.78 -45.56 13.06
N PHE A 89 -6.57 -44.99 13.05
CA PHE A 89 -6.34 -43.56 13.20
C PHE A 89 -6.59 -42.78 11.91
N MET A 90 -6.11 -43.28 10.77
CA MET A 90 -6.17 -42.55 9.50
C MET A 90 -7.53 -42.66 8.79
N SER A 91 -8.24 -43.76 8.99
CA SER A 91 -9.50 -44.01 8.33
C SER A 91 -10.49 -44.47 9.37
N GLY A 92 -11.33 -43.55 9.85
CA GLY A 92 -12.50 -43.87 10.68
C GLY A 92 -13.45 -44.84 9.96
N GLY A 93 -13.09 -46.13 9.90
CA GLY A 93 -13.84 -47.21 9.29
C GLY A 93 -13.47 -47.62 7.85
N GLY A 94 -12.36 -47.14 7.26
CA GLY A 94 -12.02 -47.45 5.85
C GLY A 94 -10.72 -48.26 5.70
N ARG A 95 -10.78 -49.50 5.18
CA ARG A 95 -9.60 -50.34 4.96
C ARG A 95 -8.74 -49.86 3.78
N THR A 96 -7.82 -48.92 3.99
CA THR A 96 -6.70 -48.72 3.07
C THR A 96 -5.52 -49.56 3.53
N GLN A 97 -5.10 -50.50 2.67
CA GLN A 97 -4.03 -51.48 2.91
C GLN A 97 -2.61 -50.87 2.84
N PHE A 98 -2.39 -49.69 3.41
CA PHE A 98 -1.02 -49.19 3.54
C PHE A 98 -0.33 -49.92 4.69
N SER A 99 0.30 -51.05 4.37
CA SER A 99 1.13 -51.82 5.29
C SER A 99 2.43 -51.06 5.57
N VAL A 100 2.52 -50.40 6.72
CA VAL A 100 3.74 -49.70 7.17
C VAL A 100 4.89 -50.70 7.27
N GLU A 101 4.58 -51.94 7.66
CA GLU A 101 5.51 -53.06 7.63
C GLU A 101 6.26 -53.16 6.30
N ASN A 102 5.55 -53.21 5.17
CA ASN A 102 6.19 -53.39 3.86
C ASN A 102 7.06 -52.19 3.48
N ILE A 103 6.66 -50.98 3.86
CA ILE A 103 7.45 -49.77 3.62
C ILE A 103 8.74 -49.81 4.45
N VAL A 104 8.65 -50.12 5.73
CA VAL A 104 9.81 -50.19 6.63
C VAL A 104 10.77 -51.30 6.18
N VAL A 105 10.25 -52.49 5.84
CA VAL A 105 11.07 -53.61 5.33
C VAL A 105 11.75 -53.24 4.01
N LEU A 106 11.04 -52.57 3.09
CA LEU A 106 11.59 -52.10 1.83
C LEU A 106 12.73 -51.09 2.06
N LEU A 107 12.52 -50.12 2.97
CA LEU A 107 13.51 -49.09 3.31
C LEU A 107 14.76 -49.70 3.93
N ILE A 108 14.62 -50.59 4.93
CA ILE A 108 15.76 -51.28 5.56
C ILE A 108 16.54 -52.07 4.51
N GLY A 109 15.84 -52.81 3.64
CA GLY A 109 16.49 -53.54 2.55
C GLY A 109 17.25 -52.63 1.58
N TRP A 110 16.71 -51.45 1.26
CA TRP A 110 17.40 -50.45 0.43
C TRP A 110 18.61 -49.82 1.12
N ILE A 111 18.51 -49.47 2.40
CA ILE A 111 19.62 -48.91 3.20
C ILE A 111 20.81 -49.88 3.23
N ILE A 112 20.55 -51.18 3.43
CA ILE A 112 21.62 -52.20 3.46
C ILE A 112 22.30 -52.34 2.09
N LYS A 113 21.55 -52.28 0.99
CA LYS A 113 22.13 -52.28 -0.37
C LYS A 113 22.96 -51.03 -0.62
N ILE A 114 22.49 -49.86 -0.19
CA ILE A 114 23.26 -48.61 -0.29
C ILE A 114 24.56 -48.72 0.53
N LEU A 115 24.52 -49.27 1.74
CA LEU A 115 25.70 -49.50 2.57
C LEU A 115 26.70 -50.41 1.87
N ALA A 116 26.23 -51.49 1.24
CA ALA A 116 27.08 -52.37 0.44
C ALA A 116 27.70 -51.66 -0.77
N ILE A 117 26.94 -50.79 -1.45
CA ILE A 117 27.45 -49.95 -2.54
C ILE A 117 28.53 -48.99 -2.02
N VAL A 118 28.29 -48.29 -0.90
CA VAL A 118 29.29 -47.41 -0.27
C VAL A 118 30.57 -48.18 0.06
N ALA A 119 30.45 -49.35 0.67
CA ALA A 119 31.59 -50.19 1.03
C ALA A 119 32.38 -50.66 -0.22
N ALA A 120 31.68 -51.04 -1.29
CA ALA A 120 32.30 -51.41 -2.55
C ALA A 120 33.02 -50.22 -3.21
N LEU A 121 32.40 -49.03 -3.22
CA LEU A 121 33.00 -47.80 -3.74
C LEU A 121 34.24 -47.37 -2.94
N ASN A 122 34.22 -47.55 -1.61
CA ASN A 122 35.38 -47.31 -0.76
C ASN A 122 36.55 -48.23 -1.12
N VAL A 123 36.30 -49.53 -1.37
CA VAL A 123 37.35 -50.47 -1.79
C VAL A 123 37.92 -50.12 -3.17
N LEU A 124 37.11 -49.52 -4.05
CA LEU A 124 37.57 -48.98 -5.33
C LEU A 124 38.34 -47.66 -5.20
N ASN A 125 38.51 -47.11 -3.99
CA ASN A 125 39.04 -45.77 -3.73
C ASN A 125 38.28 -44.65 -4.45
N LEU A 126 36.96 -44.83 -4.66
CA LEU A 126 36.08 -43.82 -5.25
C LEU A 126 35.50 -42.90 -4.17
N ASN A 127 36.39 -42.32 -3.35
CA ASN A 127 36.03 -41.53 -2.18
C ASN A 127 35.07 -40.37 -2.50
N THR A 128 35.30 -39.66 -3.61
CA THR A 128 34.46 -38.56 -4.11
C THR A 128 32.99 -38.93 -4.27
N VAL A 129 32.69 -40.19 -4.63
CA VAL A 129 31.31 -40.67 -4.82
C VAL A 129 30.77 -41.30 -3.54
N SER A 130 31.62 -42.01 -2.80
CA SER A 130 31.22 -42.69 -1.56
C SER A 130 30.96 -41.74 -0.39
N GLU A 131 31.66 -40.61 -0.29
CA GLU A 131 31.56 -39.69 0.85
C GLU A 131 30.17 -39.05 0.98
N PRO A 132 29.57 -38.45 -0.07
CA PRO A 132 28.21 -37.93 0.01
C PRO A 132 27.19 -39.00 0.41
N LEU A 133 27.35 -40.22 -0.11
CA LEU A 133 26.45 -41.33 0.18
C LEU A 133 26.61 -41.82 1.63
N ASN A 134 27.84 -41.86 2.14
CA ASN A 134 28.14 -42.18 3.53
C ASN A 134 27.58 -41.10 4.48
N ASN A 135 27.71 -39.82 4.11
CA ASN A 135 27.12 -38.70 4.86
C ASN A 135 25.59 -38.80 4.90
N PHE A 136 24.95 -39.15 3.78
CA PHE A 136 23.51 -39.42 3.74
C PHE A 136 23.12 -40.57 4.68
N LEU A 137 23.83 -41.70 4.64
CA LEU A 137 23.57 -42.82 5.55
C LEU A 137 23.73 -42.41 7.02
N ASN A 138 24.77 -41.66 7.35
CA ASN A 138 24.99 -41.14 8.70
C ASN A 138 23.85 -40.22 9.14
N GLN A 139 23.33 -39.37 8.25
CA GLN A 139 22.15 -38.53 8.53
C GLN A 139 20.90 -39.38 8.77
N VAL A 140 20.66 -40.42 7.96
CA VAL A 140 19.54 -41.36 8.15
C VAL A 140 19.65 -42.07 9.49
N PHE A 141 20.82 -42.59 9.85
CA PHE A 141 21.05 -43.25 11.14
C PHE A 141 20.93 -42.28 12.32
N ALA A 142 21.37 -41.02 12.17
CA ALA A 142 21.17 -39.99 13.20
C ALA A 142 19.69 -39.61 13.36
N PHE A 143 18.86 -39.80 12.33
CA PHE A 143 17.42 -39.56 12.39
C PHE A 143 16.65 -40.67 13.12
N LEU A 144 17.15 -41.92 13.16
CA LEU A 144 16.47 -43.03 13.85
C LEU A 144 16.23 -42.75 15.35
N PRO A 145 17.25 -42.35 16.15
CA PRO A 145 17.04 -41.97 17.55
C PRO A 145 16.11 -40.76 17.74
N ARG A 146 16.18 -39.79 16.81
CA ARG A 146 15.31 -38.60 16.79
C ARG A 146 13.84 -38.97 16.55
N LEU A 147 13.60 -39.92 15.65
CA LEU A 147 12.26 -40.44 15.39
C LEU A 147 11.66 -41.10 16.64
N GLY A 148 12.46 -41.87 17.37
CA GLY A 148 12.03 -42.49 18.63
C GLY A 148 11.68 -41.47 19.72
N SER A 149 12.49 -40.43 19.88
CA SER A 149 12.23 -39.36 20.85
C SER A 149 11.03 -38.48 20.47
N ALA A 150 10.85 -38.17 19.19
CA ALA A 150 9.66 -37.50 18.67
C ALA A 150 8.39 -38.33 18.89
N ALA A 151 8.45 -39.65 18.67
CA ALA A 151 7.33 -40.56 18.95
C ALA A 151 6.97 -40.58 20.45
N ALA A 152 7.96 -40.55 21.33
CA ALA A 152 7.72 -40.42 22.78
C ALA A 152 7.02 -39.09 23.12
N LEU A 153 7.45 -37.97 22.51
CA LEU A 153 6.80 -36.67 22.70
C LEU A 153 5.36 -36.64 22.17
N ILE A 154 5.07 -37.28 21.03
CA ILE A 154 3.70 -37.44 20.52
C ILE A 154 2.84 -38.19 21.54
N GLY A 155 3.39 -39.24 22.17
CA GLY A 155 2.71 -39.96 23.25
C GLY A 155 2.40 -39.06 24.45
N VAL A 156 3.36 -38.23 24.88
CA VAL A 156 3.15 -37.25 25.96
C VAL A 156 2.08 -36.23 25.56
N ALA A 157 2.15 -35.68 24.34
CA ALA A 157 1.18 -34.73 23.81
C ALA A 157 -0.24 -35.31 23.80
N TRP A 158 -0.41 -36.57 23.40
CA TRP A 158 -1.69 -37.27 23.41
C TRP A 158 -2.28 -37.39 24.83
N VAL A 159 -1.46 -37.78 25.81
CA VAL A 159 -1.89 -37.87 27.22
C VAL A 159 -2.32 -36.50 27.74
N VAL A 160 -1.48 -35.47 27.54
CA VAL A 160 -1.77 -34.10 28.00
C VAL A 160 -3.02 -33.56 27.31
N ALA A 161 -3.17 -33.74 25.99
CA ALA A 161 -4.32 -33.27 25.24
C ALA A 161 -5.62 -33.93 25.73
N THR A 162 -5.59 -35.23 26.00
CA THR A 162 -6.75 -35.97 26.51
C THR A 162 -7.13 -35.51 27.91
N LEU A 163 -6.14 -35.27 28.78
CA LEU A 163 -6.36 -34.71 30.11
C LEU A 163 -6.97 -33.31 30.05
N VAL A 164 -6.42 -32.42 29.22
CA VAL A 164 -6.92 -31.05 29.04
C VAL A 164 -8.35 -31.06 28.50
N LYS A 165 -8.64 -31.87 27.47
CA LYS A 165 -10.00 -32.04 26.94
C LYS A 165 -10.96 -32.49 28.06
N GLY A 166 -10.58 -33.52 28.81
CA GLY A 166 -11.40 -34.05 29.90
C GLY A 166 -11.71 -32.99 30.96
N LEU A 167 -10.70 -32.24 31.41
CA LEU A 167 -10.88 -31.17 32.39
C LEU A 167 -11.76 -30.03 31.88
N VAL A 168 -11.61 -29.63 30.62
CA VAL A 168 -12.41 -28.56 30.00
C VAL A 168 -13.87 -28.97 29.88
N VAL A 169 -14.13 -30.18 29.38
CA VAL A 169 -15.49 -30.68 29.23
C VAL A 169 -16.15 -30.83 30.60
N GLN A 170 -15.44 -31.43 31.55
CA GLN A 170 -15.93 -31.57 32.92
C GLN A 170 -16.22 -30.21 33.60
N ALA A 171 -15.37 -29.21 33.37
CA ALA A 171 -15.61 -27.86 33.88
C ALA A 171 -16.81 -27.19 33.18
N GLY A 172 -16.92 -27.27 31.87
CA GLY A 172 -18.02 -26.68 31.11
C GLY A 172 -19.39 -27.27 31.49
N ASP A 173 -19.43 -28.59 31.70
CA ASP A 173 -20.62 -29.30 32.19
C ASP A 173 -20.99 -28.83 33.61
N SER A 174 -20.00 -28.59 34.49
CA SER A 174 -20.25 -28.11 35.85
C SER A 174 -20.83 -26.69 35.94
N PHE A 175 -20.63 -25.86 34.91
CA PHE A 175 -21.14 -24.49 34.84
C PHE A 175 -22.41 -24.35 33.98
N ASP A 176 -22.97 -25.45 33.47
CA ASP A 176 -24.11 -25.47 32.55
C ASP A 176 -23.93 -24.50 31.36
N LEU A 177 -22.70 -24.39 30.82
CA LEU A 177 -22.38 -23.44 29.76
C LEU A 177 -23.24 -23.67 28.51
N ASP A 178 -23.44 -24.94 28.16
CA ASP A 178 -24.22 -25.34 26.99
C ASP A 178 -25.69 -24.93 27.12
N ALA A 179 -26.29 -25.01 28.32
CA ALA A 179 -27.68 -24.57 28.54
C ALA A 179 -27.84 -23.07 28.35
N ARG A 180 -26.87 -22.27 28.82
CA ARG A 180 -26.88 -20.80 28.68
C ARG A 180 -26.65 -20.34 27.25
N LEU A 181 -25.78 -21.02 26.50
CA LEU A 181 -25.47 -20.67 25.11
C LEU A 181 -26.55 -21.15 24.13
N ASN A 182 -27.10 -22.35 24.33
CA ASN A 182 -28.14 -22.91 23.46
C ASN A 182 -29.49 -22.21 23.62
N SER A 183 -29.75 -21.55 24.76
CA SER A 183 -30.94 -20.71 24.94
C SER A 183 -31.01 -19.52 23.95
N ALA A 184 -29.89 -19.13 23.35
CA ALA A 184 -29.78 -18.05 22.38
C ALA A 184 -29.74 -18.52 20.90
N SER A 185 -29.77 -19.83 20.62
CA SER A 185 -29.68 -20.37 19.25
C SER A 185 -30.46 -21.68 19.12
N ALA A 186 -31.70 -21.58 18.64
CA ALA A 186 -32.70 -22.64 18.66
C ALA A 186 -32.51 -23.80 17.66
N GLU A 187 -31.40 -23.83 16.89
CA GLU A 187 -31.32 -24.72 15.72
C GLU A 187 -30.03 -25.55 15.59
N ASN A 188 -29.07 -25.47 16.52
CA ASN A 188 -27.86 -26.31 16.47
C ASN A 188 -27.56 -26.94 17.84
N THR A 189 -27.78 -28.25 17.96
CA THR A 189 -27.55 -29.07 19.16
C THR A 189 -26.08 -29.49 19.33
N LEU A 190 -25.13 -28.72 18.81
CA LEU A 190 -23.71 -29.01 19.00
C LEU A 190 -23.29 -28.47 20.37
N SER A 191 -22.87 -29.33 21.29
CA SER A 191 -22.32 -28.93 22.59
C SER A 191 -21.10 -28.05 22.37
N ALA A 192 -21.21 -26.76 22.72
CA ALA A 192 -20.13 -25.80 22.63
C ALA A 192 -18.93 -26.26 23.48
N THR A 193 -19.22 -26.90 24.61
CA THR A 193 -18.25 -27.47 25.54
C THR A 193 -17.42 -28.60 24.92
N ASP A 194 -18.02 -29.58 24.24
CA ASP A 194 -17.24 -30.63 23.54
C ASP A 194 -16.48 -30.06 22.33
N THR A 195 -17.06 -29.08 21.62
CA THR A 195 -16.37 -28.40 20.51
C THR A 195 -15.12 -27.67 21.01
N LEU A 196 -15.23 -26.96 22.14
CA LEU A 196 -14.11 -26.29 22.80
C LEU A 196 -13.08 -27.29 23.33
N GLY A 197 -13.53 -28.41 23.92
CA GLY A 197 -12.67 -29.50 24.37
C GLY A 197 -11.88 -30.15 23.22
N ASN A 198 -12.54 -30.40 22.08
CA ASN A 198 -11.91 -30.89 20.86
C ASN A 198 -10.93 -29.87 20.28
N ALA A 199 -11.29 -28.58 20.26
CA ALA A 199 -10.40 -27.52 19.80
C ALA A 199 -9.15 -27.43 20.68
N LEU A 200 -9.30 -27.50 22.01
CA LEU A 200 -8.17 -27.48 22.94
C LEU A 200 -7.32 -28.74 22.85
N TYR A 201 -7.90 -29.91 22.57
CA TYR A 201 -7.14 -31.12 22.27
C TYR A 201 -6.19 -30.91 21.08
N TRP A 202 -6.70 -30.39 19.96
CA TRP A 202 -5.88 -30.08 18.79
C TRP A 202 -4.89 -28.93 19.05
N PHE A 203 -5.27 -27.94 19.87
CA PHE A 203 -4.39 -26.86 20.29
C PHE A 203 -3.20 -27.37 21.10
N VAL A 204 -3.41 -28.32 22.02
CA VAL A 204 -2.30 -28.96 22.75
C VAL A 204 -1.38 -29.69 21.77
N PHE A 205 -1.92 -30.41 20.77
CA PHE A 205 -1.09 -30.99 19.71
C PHE A 205 -0.30 -29.94 18.93
N LEU A 206 -0.93 -28.81 18.56
CA LEU A 206 -0.27 -27.69 17.90
C LEU A 206 0.83 -27.06 18.77
N PHE A 207 0.62 -26.99 20.09
CA PHE A 207 1.61 -26.48 21.04
C PHE A 207 2.82 -27.41 21.19
N PHE A 208 2.60 -28.73 21.17
CA PHE A 208 3.68 -29.72 21.20
C PHE A 208 4.37 -29.91 19.84
N LEU A 209 3.73 -29.52 18.74
CA LEU A 209 4.24 -29.71 17.38
C LEU A 209 5.62 -29.07 17.15
N PRO A 210 5.91 -27.82 17.58
CA PRO A 210 7.26 -27.26 17.53
C PRO A 210 8.30 -28.10 18.28
N MET A 211 7.94 -28.66 19.44
CA MET A 211 8.84 -29.49 20.24
C MET A 211 9.11 -30.83 19.55
N ILE A 212 8.07 -31.48 19.01
CA ILE A 212 8.15 -32.74 18.28
C ILE A 212 9.04 -32.57 17.03
N LEU A 213 8.79 -31.54 16.24
CA LEU A 213 9.52 -31.28 15.01
C LEU A 213 10.93 -30.74 15.27
N GLY A 214 11.15 -30.02 16.38
CA GLY A 214 12.47 -29.62 16.86
C GLY A 214 13.36 -30.82 17.19
N VAL A 215 12.82 -31.84 17.87
CA VAL A 215 13.53 -33.12 18.11
C VAL A 215 13.89 -33.84 16.81
N LEU A 216 13.06 -33.71 15.77
CA LEU A 216 13.37 -34.24 14.43
C LEU A 216 14.44 -33.41 13.69
N GLY A 217 14.90 -32.30 14.26
CA GLY A 217 15.90 -31.41 13.66
C GLY A 217 15.32 -30.51 12.56
N LEU A 218 14.02 -30.24 12.59
CA LEU A 218 13.31 -29.42 11.60
C LEU A 218 13.18 -27.96 12.04
N GLU A 219 14.08 -27.42 12.86
CA GLU A 219 13.96 -26.11 13.51
C GLU A 219 13.75 -24.94 12.53
N GLY A 220 14.42 -24.95 11.37
CA GLY A 220 14.31 -23.88 10.38
C GLY A 220 12.90 -23.69 9.80
N PRO A 221 12.28 -24.72 9.20
CA PRO A 221 10.91 -24.65 8.70
C PRO A 221 9.83 -24.32 9.75
N LEU A 222 10.14 -24.41 11.05
CA LEU A 222 9.17 -24.24 12.13
C LEU A 222 9.08 -22.83 12.66
N ALA A 223 10.02 -21.95 12.32
CA ALA A 223 10.05 -20.59 12.84
C ALA A 223 8.72 -19.82 12.61
N PRO A 224 8.04 -19.93 11.45
CA PRO A 224 6.73 -19.29 11.26
C PRO A 224 5.64 -19.88 12.17
N VAL A 225 5.63 -21.20 12.39
CA VAL A 225 4.63 -21.88 13.24
C VAL A 225 4.85 -21.53 14.71
N GLN A 226 6.11 -21.50 15.15
CA GLN A 226 6.50 -21.03 16.49
C GLN A 226 6.07 -19.57 16.70
N GLY A 227 6.35 -18.69 15.73
CA GLY A 227 5.95 -17.29 15.79
C GLY A 227 4.43 -17.10 15.89
N LEU A 228 3.63 -17.91 15.17
CA LEU A 228 2.17 -17.88 15.28
C LEU A 228 1.69 -18.33 16.66
N LEU A 229 2.31 -19.37 17.23
CA LEU A 229 1.99 -19.85 18.57
C LEU A 229 2.33 -18.79 19.62
N ASP A 230 3.51 -18.18 19.52
CA ASP A 230 3.94 -17.11 20.42
C ASP A 230 3.01 -15.89 20.34
N GLN A 231 2.63 -15.48 19.12
CA GLN A 231 1.65 -14.42 18.90
C GLN A 231 0.30 -14.76 19.55
N PHE A 232 -0.21 -15.97 19.32
CA PHE A 232 -1.47 -16.41 19.91
C PHE A 232 -1.44 -16.40 21.46
N LEU A 233 -0.36 -16.91 22.05
CA LEU A 233 -0.19 -16.91 23.51
C LEU A 233 -0.09 -15.49 24.07
N SER A 234 0.61 -14.60 23.37
CA SER A 234 0.71 -13.18 23.75
C SER A 234 -0.62 -12.43 23.59
N ALA A 235 -1.48 -12.88 22.67
CA ALA A 235 -2.79 -12.29 22.44
C ALA A 235 -3.75 -12.57 23.60
N ILE A 236 -3.63 -13.69 24.32
CA ILE A 236 -4.56 -14.02 25.42
C ILE A 236 -4.56 -12.93 26.51
N PRO A 237 -3.41 -12.54 27.11
CA PRO A 237 -3.37 -11.41 28.04
C PRO A 237 -3.85 -10.09 27.43
N GLN A 238 -3.50 -9.82 26.17
CA GLN A 238 -3.86 -8.58 25.46
C GLN A 238 -5.38 -8.47 25.25
N ILE A 239 -6.04 -9.56 24.86
CA ILE A 239 -7.49 -9.64 24.70
C ILE A 239 -8.18 -9.34 26.02
N ILE A 240 -7.74 -9.95 27.13
CA ILE A 240 -8.33 -9.73 28.44
C ILE A 240 -8.23 -8.26 28.84
N LYS A 241 -7.05 -7.66 28.69
CA LYS A 241 -6.84 -6.24 29.01
C LYS A 241 -7.63 -5.31 28.08
N ALA A 242 -7.68 -5.60 26.78
CA ALA A 242 -8.47 -4.84 25.81
C ALA A 242 -9.96 -4.88 26.14
N VAL A 243 -10.51 -6.06 26.46
CA VAL A 243 -11.90 -6.22 26.90
C VAL A 243 -12.16 -5.45 28.18
N ALA A 244 -11.25 -5.50 29.17
CA ALA A 244 -11.38 -4.75 30.40
C ALA A 244 -11.41 -3.23 30.15
N VAL A 245 -10.47 -2.70 29.35
CA VAL A 245 -10.41 -1.27 29.00
C VAL A 245 -11.66 -0.85 28.21
N GLY A 246 -12.07 -1.64 27.22
CA GLY A 246 -13.26 -1.38 26.42
C GLY A 246 -14.55 -1.40 27.24
N ALA A 247 -14.69 -2.36 28.16
CA ALA A 247 -15.85 -2.46 29.04
C ALA A 247 -15.94 -1.27 29.99
N VAL A 248 -14.83 -0.86 30.60
CA VAL A 248 -14.77 0.33 31.47
C VAL A 248 -15.13 1.59 30.67
N GLY A 249 -14.56 1.75 29.48
CA GLY A 249 -14.85 2.92 28.65
C GLY A 249 -16.29 2.96 28.14
N TRP A 250 -16.86 1.82 27.75
CA TRP A 250 -18.26 1.69 27.38
C TRP A 250 -19.20 2.00 28.54
N PHE A 251 -18.88 1.51 29.74
CA PHE A 251 -19.63 1.78 30.96
C PHE A 251 -19.62 3.28 31.30
N ILE A 252 -18.44 3.91 31.28
CA ILE A 252 -18.31 5.37 31.50
C ILE A 252 -19.10 6.15 30.46
N ALA A 253 -18.93 5.83 29.17
CA ALA A 253 -19.66 6.50 28.09
C ALA A 253 -21.18 6.42 28.29
N THR A 254 -21.68 5.26 28.70
CA THR A 254 -23.11 5.03 28.95
C THR A 254 -23.63 5.84 30.13
N ILE A 255 -22.89 5.90 31.24
CA ILE A 255 -23.27 6.74 32.39
C ILE A 255 -23.31 8.20 31.98
N VAL A 256 -22.24 8.70 31.34
CA VAL A 256 -22.16 10.12 30.97
C VAL A 256 -23.23 10.48 29.96
N ARG A 257 -23.53 9.61 28.98
CA ARG A 257 -24.67 9.78 28.06
C ARG A 257 -25.97 10.03 28.80
N ASN A 258 -26.31 9.17 29.75
CA ASN A 258 -27.56 9.24 30.48
C ASN A 258 -27.62 10.51 31.33
N VAL A 259 -26.51 10.85 32.01
CA VAL A 259 -26.40 12.11 32.78
C VAL A 259 -26.61 13.32 31.88
N VAL A 260 -25.89 13.42 30.75
CA VAL A 260 -26.00 14.55 29.83
C VAL A 260 -27.39 14.64 29.21
N THR A 261 -27.99 13.52 28.81
CA THR A 261 -29.35 13.48 28.25
C THR A 261 -30.35 14.02 29.26
N ASN A 262 -30.30 13.54 30.50
CA ASN A 262 -31.21 13.95 31.56
C ASN A 262 -31.03 15.42 31.93
N LEU A 263 -29.78 15.92 31.99
CA LEU A 263 -29.50 17.33 32.27
C LEU A 263 -29.99 18.25 31.14
N LEU A 264 -29.75 17.89 29.88
CA LEU A 264 -30.23 18.67 28.72
C LEU A 264 -31.76 18.69 28.67
N ALA A 265 -32.42 17.56 28.94
CA ALA A 265 -33.87 17.49 29.03
C ALA A 265 -34.40 18.37 30.17
N ALA A 266 -33.79 18.32 31.35
CA ALA A 266 -34.19 19.13 32.52
C ALA A 266 -34.03 20.64 32.29
N THR A 267 -33.02 21.06 31.53
CA THR A 267 -32.81 22.48 31.15
C THR A 267 -33.76 22.98 30.05
N GLY A 268 -34.60 22.11 29.49
CA GLY A 268 -35.59 22.48 28.48
C GLY A 268 -35.03 22.66 27.06
N VAL A 269 -33.85 22.11 26.77
CA VAL A 269 -33.22 22.15 25.43
C VAL A 269 -34.13 21.54 24.36
N ASP A 270 -34.95 20.56 24.73
CA ASP A 270 -35.94 19.94 23.85
C ASP A 270 -36.99 20.94 23.33
N ASN A 271 -37.38 21.92 24.16
CA ASN A 271 -38.33 22.96 23.75
C ASN A 271 -37.70 23.92 22.73
N ILE A 272 -36.40 24.20 22.84
CA ILE A 272 -35.68 25.05 21.89
C ILE A 272 -35.56 24.34 20.52
N GLY A 273 -35.24 23.04 20.51
CA GLY A 273 -35.16 22.25 19.29
C GLY A 273 -36.45 22.26 18.48
N SER A 274 -37.59 22.10 19.16
CA SER A 274 -38.91 22.17 18.53
C SER A 274 -39.22 23.53 17.88
N ARG A 275 -38.75 24.64 18.47
CA ARG A 275 -38.93 26.00 17.90
C ARG A 275 -38.06 26.26 16.67
N VAL A 276 -36.95 25.54 16.54
CA VAL A 276 -36.01 25.65 15.41
C VAL A 276 -36.42 24.74 14.25
N GLY A 277 -37.56 24.03 14.35
CA GLY A 277 -38.05 23.13 13.31
C GLY A 277 -37.39 21.75 13.33
N ILE A 278 -36.63 21.44 14.39
CA ILE A 278 -36.16 20.09 14.69
C ILE A 278 -37.28 19.40 15.48
N SER A 279 -38.39 19.14 14.81
CA SER A 279 -39.52 18.41 15.38
C SER A 279 -39.24 16.90 15.39
N ASN A 280 -39.68 16.22 16.44
CA ASN A 280 -39.47 14.79 16.70
C ASN A 280 -40.01 13.84 15.62
N ASP A 281 -40.68 14.35 14.59
CA ASP A 281 -41.45 13.54 13.63
C ASP A 281 -40.58 12.83 12.57
N SER A 282 -39.34 13.26 12.36
CA SER A 282 -38.47 12.67 11.32
C SER A 282 -37.60 11.51 11.81
N THR A 283 -37.28 11.44 13.10
CA THR A 283 -36.36 10.45 13.69
C THR A 283 -36.79 9.92 15.06
N GLY A 284 -37.86 10.46 15.67
CA GLY A 284 -38.35 10.04 16.99
C GLY A 284 -37.40 10.35 18.16
N GLN A 285 -36.31 11.10 17.94
CA GLN A 285 -35.29 11.39 18.94
C GLN A 285 -35.34 12.87 19.34
N SER A 286 -35.38 13.13 20.66
CA SER A 286 -35.31 14.49 21.23
C SER A 286 -33.91 15.09 21.08
N LEU A 287 -33.80 16.42 21.04
CA LEU A 287 -32.51 17.12 20.93
C LEU A 287 -31.57 16.80 22.10
N SER A 288 -32.13 16.59 23.30
CA SER A 288 -31.41 16.11 24.48
C SER A 288 -30.78 14.73 24.28
N SER A 289 -31.50 13.79 23.66
CA SER A 289 -31.01 12.42 23.39
C SER A 289 -29.91 12.41 22.32
N MET A 290 -30.00 13.30 21.33
CA MET A 290 -28.94 13.51 20.34
C MET A 290 -27.69 14.08 20.99
N GLY A 291 -27.82 15.09 21.86
CA GLY A 291 -26.71 15.63 22.65
C GLY A 291 -26.03 14.56 23.51
N GLY A 292 -26.82 13.71 24.16
CA GLY A 292 -26.32 12.56 24.90
C GLY A 292 -25.58 11.55 24.01
N LEU A 293 -26.12 11.22 22.84
CA LEU A 293 -25.49 10.31 21.87
C LEU A 293 -24.15 10.86 21.35
N VAL A 294 -24.07 12.17 21.09
CA VAL A 294 -22.82 12.81 20.71
C VAL A 294 -21.79 12.62 21.81
N VAL A 295 -22.11 12.94 23.07
CA VAL A 295 -21.19 12.73 24.19
C VAL A 295 -20.81 11.26 24.37
N TYR A 296 -21.75 10.34 24.18
CA TYR A 296 -21.47 8.90 24.17
C TYR A 296 -20.39 8.52 23.15
N ILE A 297 -20.55 8.95 21.88
CA ILE A 297 -19.60 8.67 20.81
C ILE A 297 -18.23 9.30 21.12
N PHE A 298 -18.22 10.52 21.64
CA PHE A 298 -17.00 11.25 22.01
C PHE A 298 -16.17 10.55 23.09
N ILE A 299 -16.81 9.83 24.02
CA ILE A 299 -16.11 9.07 25.07
C ILE A 299 -15.78 7.66 24.58
N LEU A 300 -16.70 7.05 23.83
CA LEU A 300 -16.56 5.68 23.35
C LEU A 300 -15.44 5.53 22.32
N ILE A 301 -15.29 6.45 21.37
CA ILE A 301 -14.23 6.35 20.34
C ILE A 301 -12.83 6.29 20.98
N PRO A 302 -12.42 7.22 21.87
CA PRO A 302 -11.15 7.10 22.58
C PRO A 302 -11.01 5.79 23.38
N ALA A 303 -12.09 5.31 24.00
CA ALA A 303 -12.07 4.05 24.73
C ALA A 303 -11.84 2.83 23.82
N ILE A 304 -12.48 2.80 22.65
CA ILE A 304 -12.27 1.77 21.63
C ILE A 304 -10.82 1.81 21.14
N ILE A 305 -10.30 3.00 20.83
CA ILE A 305 -8.90 3.18 20.42
C ILE A 305 -7.94 2.66 21.51
N ALA A 306 -8.21 2.98 22.77
CA ALA A 306 -7.41 2.49 23.90
C ALA A 306 -7.46 0.97 24.03
N ALA A 307 -8.63 0.34 23.84
CA ALA A 307 -8.79 -1.11 23.83
C ALA A 307 -8.06 -1.77 22.65
N LEU A 308 -8.15 -1.20 21.44
CA LEU A 308 -7.47 -1.72 20.25
C LEU A 308 -5.94 -1.63 20.37
N ARG A 309 -5.44 -0.59 21.03
CA ARG A 309 -4.01 -0.45 21.33
C ARG A 309 -3.53 -1.54 22.30
N GLU A 310 -4.35 -1.89 23.29
CA GLU A 310 -4.02 -2.99 24.21
C GLU A 310 -4.04 -4.36 23.52
N LEU A 311 -4.87 -4.51 22.48
CA LEU A 311 -4.88 -5.67 21.59
C LEU A 311 -3.67 -5.71 20.62
N ASN A 312 -2.77 -4.72 20.71
CA ASN A 312 -1.59 -4.57 19.84
C ASN A 312 -1.92 -4.50 18.34
N ILE A 313 -3.07 -3.90 18.00
CA ILE A 313 -3.46 -3.66 16.61
C ILE A 313 -3.08 -2.23 16.22
N SER A 314 -1.78 -1.94 16.19
CA SER A 314 -1.23 -0.60 15.89
C SER A 314 -1.63 -0.10 14.50
N ALA A 315 -1.76 -1.01 13.53
CA ALA A 315 -2.20 -0.70 12.17
C ALA A 315 -3.58 -0.02 12.08
N ILE A 316 -4.44 -0.19 13.10
CA ILE A 316 -5.77 0.43 13.17
C ILE A 316 -5.79 1.54 14.23
N SER A 317 -5.20 1.29 15.39
CA SER A 317 -5.25 2.23 16.51
C SER A 317 -4.42 3.50 16.28
N ASP A 318 -3.30 3.44 15.56
CA ASP A 318 -2.47 4.62 15.30
C ASP A 318 -3.14 5.61 14.35
N PRO A 319 -3.64 5.22 13.15
CA PRO A 319 -4.41 6.12 12.31
C PRO A 319 -5.63 6.70 13.02
N ALA A 320 -6.37 5.88 13.79
CA ALA A 320 -7.53 6.34 14.53
C ALA A 320 -7.16 7.38 15.62
N THR A 321 -6.05 7.18 16.33
CA THR A 321 -5.53 8.14 17.31
C THR A 321 -5.12 9.45 16.64
N ASN A 322 -4.44 9.37 15.50
CA ASN A 322 -4.03 10.53 14.73
C ASN A 322 -5.24 11.32 14.22
N MET A 323 -6.28 10.64 13.73
CA MET A 323 -7.53 11.28 13.31
C MET A 323 -8.25 11.97 14.46
N LEU A 324 -8.33 11.32 15.63
CA LEU A 324 -8.90 11.93 16.83
C LEU A 324 -8.08 13.15 17.27
N GLY A 325 -6.76 13.05 17.23
CA GLY A 325 -5.85 14.16 17.52
C GLY A 325 -6.04 15.33 16.57
N GLN A 326 -6.14 15.08 15.26
CA GLN A 326 -6.42 16.10 14.25
C GLN A 326 -7.78 16.76 14.48
N PHE A 327 -8.81 15.97 14.80
CA PHE A 327 -10.13 16.49 15.10
C PHE A 327 -10.12 17.39 16.35
N MET A 328 -9.45 16.98 17.42
CA MET A 328 -9.27 17.80 18.63
C MET A 328 -8.49 19.08 18.35
N ALA A 329 -7.42 19.01 17.55
CA ALA A 329 -6.63 20.16 17.15
C ALA A 329 -7.41 21.12 16.22
N ALA A 330 -8.38 20.61 15.46
CA ALA A 330 -9.22 21.44 14.59
C ALA A 330 -10.19 22.32 15.38
N ILE A 331 -10.62 21.93 16.60
CA ILE A 331 -11.59 22.70 17.38
C ILE A 331 -11.12 24.15 17.59
N PRO A 332 -9.92 24.44 18.16
CA PRO A 332 -9.42 25.80 18.28
C PRO A 332 -9.25 26.55 16.95
N LEU A 333 -8.85 25.84 15.88
CA LEU A 333 -8.63 26.42 14.56
C LEU A 333 -9.94 26.87 13.92
N ILE A 334 -11.03 26.11 14.11
CA ILE A 334 -12.37 26.48 13.66
C ILE A 334 -12.84 27.77 14.33
N PHE A 335 -12.59 27.93 15.64
CA PHE A 335 -12.90 29.19 16.32
C PHE A 335 -12.09 30.36 15.74
N THR A 336 -10.79 30.17 15.54
CA THR A 336 -9.91 31.21 14.95
C THR A 336 -10.37 31.59 13.54
N ALA A 337 -10.67 30.60 12.70
CA ALA A 337 -11.21 30.80 11.36
C ALA A 337 -12.56 31.54 11.38
N GLY A 338 -13.45 31.21 12.33
CA GLY A 338 -14.73 31.90 12.53
C GLY A 338 -14.56 33.36 12.95
N ILE A 339 -13.58 33.65 13.81
CA ILE A 339 -13.22 35.02 14.19
C ILE A 339 -12.73 35.80 12.96
N ILE A 340 -11.82 35.22 12.16
CA ILE A 340 -11.32 35.85 10.92
C ILE A 340 -12.48 36.20 9.99
N MET A 341 -13.36 35.23 9.71
CA MET A 341 -14.52 35.44 8.84
C MET A 341 -15.44 36.55 9.36
N THR A 342 -15.69 36.58 10.67
CA THR A 342 -16.55 37.59 11.31
C THR A 342 -15.92 38.98 11.19
N VAL A 343 -14.64 39.13 11.54
CA VAL A 343 -13.93 40.42 11.43
C VAL A 343 -13.87 40.89 9.99
N SER A 344 -13.55 40.00 9.05
CA SER A 344 -13.50 40.33 7.63
C SER A 344 -14.85 40.72 7.05
N TYR A 345 -15.97 40.19 7.55
CA TYR A 345 -17.30 40.65 7.14
C TYR A 345 -17.53 42.12 7.52
N PHE A 346 -17.18 42.51 8.75
CA PHE A 346 -17.32 43.91 9.19
C PHE A 346 -16.40 44.84 8.38
N VAL A 347 -15.14 44.44 8.17
CA VAL A 347 -14.18 45.20 7.36
C VAL A 347 -14.65 45.28 5.90
N GLY A 348 -15.08 44.16 5.32
CA GLY A 348 -15.57 44.08 3.95
C GLY A 348 -16.84 44.90 3.74
N LYS A 349 -17.73 44.96 4.74
CA LYS A 349 -18.92 45.81 4.70
C LYS A 349 -18.54 47.29 4.69
N LEU A 350 -17.60 47.70 5.55
CA LEU A 350 -17.07 49.06 5.54
C LEU A 350 -16.43 49.42 4.19
N LEU A 351 -15.63 48.51 3.62
CA LEU A 351 -14.99 48.70 2.31
C LEU A 351 -16.02 48.77 1.17
N SER A 352 -17.07 47.95 1.23
CA SER A 352 -18.19 47.96 0.29
C SER A 352 -18.93 49.29 0.31
N ASP A 353 -19.32 49.75 1.50
CA ASP A 353 -20.06 50.98 1.68
C ASP A 353 -19.23 52.20 1.25
N LEU A 354 -17.93 52.19 1.57
CA LEU A 354 -16.98 53.20 1.11
C LEU A 354 -16.85 53.18 -0.42
N ALA A 355 -16.64 52.01 -1.02
CA ALA A 355 -16.52 51.88 -2.47
C ALA A 355 -17.78 52.37 -3.19
N ALA A 356 -18.97 51.96 -2.73
CA ALA A 356 -20.24 52.41 -3.30
C ALA A 356 -20.42 53.93 -3.16
N SER A 357 -20.14 54.48 -1.98
CA SER A 357 -20.28 55.92 -1.71
C SER A 357 -19.32 56.76 -2.54
N LEU A 358 -18.05 56.32 -2.67
CA LEU A 358 -17.06 57.01 -3.49
C LEU A 358 -17.44 56.96 -4.98
N LEU A 359 -17.84 55.79 -5.49
CA LEU A 359 -18.27 55.66 -6.90
C LEU A 359 -19.50 56.51 -7.20
N SER A 360 -20.51 56.47 -6.34
CA SER A 360 -21.71 57.29 -6.48
C SER A 360 -21.37 58.78 -6.41
N GLY A 361 -20.49 59.19 -5.50
CA GLY A 361 -20.01 60.57 -5.36
C GLY A 361 -19.26 61.10 -6.59
N PHE A 362 -18.55 60.24 -7.33
CA PHE A 362 -17.95 60.59 -8.63
C PHE A 362 -18.95 60.62 -9.79
N GLY A 363 -20.23 60.30 -9.56
CA GLY A 363 -21.25 60.25 -10.59
C GLY A 363 -21.24 58.97 -11.43
N PHE A 364 -20.66 57.87 -10.92
CA PHE A 364 -20.58 56.58 -11.63
C PHE A 364 -21.96 56.07 -12.07
N ASP A 365 -22.98 56.23 -11.22
CA ASP A 365 -24.35 55.79 -11.51
C ASP A 365 -24.92 56.47 -12.77
N GLY A 366 -24.68 57.78 -12.91
CA GLY A 366 -25.10 58.54 -14.08
C GLY A 366 -24.28 58.22 -15.32
N MET A 367 -22.98 57.97 -15.18
CA MET A 367 -22.11 57.58 -16.29
C MET A 367 -22.52 56.22 -16.87
N VAL A 368 -22.76 55.22 -16.02
CA VAL A 368 -23.18 53.87 -16.47
C VAL A 368 -24.57 53.89 -17.08
N GLY A 369 -25.50 54.67 -16.51
CA GLY A 369 -26.84 54.85 -17.08
C GLY A 369 -26.80 55.41 -18.51
N LYS A 370 -25.88 56.36 -18.79
CA LYS A 370 -25.67 56.90 -20.16
C LYS A 370 -25.11 55.87 -21.15
N LEU A 371 -24.52 54.78 -20.69
CA LEU A 371 -24.03 53.69 -21.55
C LEU A 371 -25.17 52.78 -22.04
N GLY A 372 -26.41 52.98 -21.59
CA GLY A 372 -27.57 52.16 -21.95
C GLY A 372 -27.63 50.84 -21.16
N VAL A 373 -26.73 50.64 -20.19
CA VAL A 373 -26.79 49.56 -19.21
C VAL A 373 -27.79 50.00 -18.14
N THR A 374 -29.07 49.86 -18.44
CA THR A 374 -30.14 50.12 -17.47
C THR A 374 -30.26 48.89 -16.58
N THR A 375 -30.22 49.12 -15.28
CA THR A 375 -30.60 48.11 -14.29
C THR A 375 -32.09 47.81 -14.50
N PRO A 376 -32.53 46.53 -14.41
CA PRO A 376 -33.95 46.17 -14.53
C PRO A 376 -34.82 47.10 -13.66
N GLU A 377 -35.96 47.57 -14.17
CA GLU A 377 -36.83 48.58 -13.50
C GLU A 377 -37.21 48.20 -12.06
N ASP A 378 -37.19 46.90 -11.71
CA ASP A 378 -37.47 46.36 -10.37
C ASP A 378 -36.23 46.18 -9.46
N SER A 379 -35.02 46.46 -9.95
CA SER A 379 -33.80 46.29 -9.16
C SER A 379 -33.47 47.56 -8.38
N ALA A 380 -33.63 47.48 -7.06
CA ALA A 380 -33.34 48.56 -6.12
C ALA A 380 -31.84 48.93 -5.99
N GLN A 381 -30.95 48.25 -6.72
CA GLN A 381 -29.51 48.43 -6.59
C GLN A 381 -28.94 49.33 -7.67
N THR A 382 -28.24 50.40 -7.26
CA THR A 382 -27.49 51.26 -8.18
C THR A 382 -26.22 50.56 -8.67
N PRO A 383 -25.67 50.89 -9.86
CA PRO A 383 -24.41 50.33 -10.35
C PRO A 383 -23.25 50.45 -9.34
N SER A 384 -23.16 51.58 -8.61
CA SER A 384 -22.20 51.75 -7.52
C SER A 384 -22.39 50.76 -6.36
N GLN A 385 -23.64 50.43 -5.99
CA GLN A 385 -23.94 49.43 -4.97
C GLN A 385 -23.59 48.00 -5.43
N VAL A 386 -23.75 47.70 -6.72
CA VAL A 386 -23.31 46.41 -7.29
C VAL A 386 -21.79 46.27 -7.13
N VAL A 387 -21.02 47.32 -7.45
CA VAL A 387 -19.56 47.31 -7.24
C VAL A 387 -19.21 47.19 -5.76
N GLY A 388 -19.90 47.90 -4.86
CA GLY A 388 -19.73 47.73 -3.41
C GLY A 388 -19.96 46.27 -2.97
N THR A 389 -21.04 45.65 -3.44
CA THR A 389 -21.34 44.24 -3.15
C THR A 389 -20.24 43.32 -3.69
N LEU A 390 -19.68 43.59 -4.87
CA LEU A 390 -18.52 42.85 -5.41
C LEU A 390 -17.28 43.01 -4.52
N VAL A 391 -17.02 44.20 -3.97
CA VAL A 391 -15.93 44.44 -3.01
C VAL A 391 -16.14 43.64 -1.72
N LEU A 392 -17.38 43.57 -1.22
CA LEU A 392 -17.71 42.72 -0.07
C LEU A 392 -17.41 41.25 -0.37
N VAL A 393 -17.90 40.73 -1.51
CA VAL A 393 -17.67 39.34 -1.92
C VAL A 393 -16.18 39.06 -2.11
N ALA A 394 -15.43 39.95 -2.75
CA ALA A 394 -13.99 39.81 -2.94
C ALA A 394 -13.24 39.77 -1.59
N THR A 395 -13.59 40.68 -0.67
CA THR A 395 -13.01 40.70 0.68
C THR A 395 -13.33 39.41 1.44
N MET A 396 -14.56 38.91 1.33
CA MET A 396 -14.97 37.64 1.94
C MET A 396 -14.26 36.43 1.34
N LEU A 397 -13.99 36.41 0.02
CA LEU A 397 -13.20 35.36 -0.60
C LEU A 397 -11.74 35.37 -0.13
N VAL A 398 -11.13 36.55 0.02
CA VAL A 398 -9.79 36.67 0.62
C VAL A 398 -9.79 36.17 2.06
N ALA A 399 -10.80 36.53 2.84
CA ALA A 399 -10.98 36.04 4.20
C ALA A 399 -11.17 34.52 4.26
N ALA A 400 -11.90 33.95 3.31
CA ALA A 400 -12.08 32.50 3.20
C ALA A 400 -10.75 31.78 2.95
N VAL A 401 -9.84 32.34 2.13
CA VAL A 401 -8.49 31.78 1.95
C VAL A 401 -7.72 31.79 3.29
N ALA A 402 -7.76 32.90 4.02
CA ALA A 402 -7.09 33.01 5.33
C ALA A 402 -7.69 32.03 6.37
N ALA A 403 -9.02 31.92 6.41
CA ALA A 403 -9.72 30.99 7.29
C ALA A 403 -9.36 29.53 6.99
N VAL A 404 -9.34 29.14 5.71
CA VAL A 404 -8.95 27.79 5.29
C VAL A 404 -7.47 27.50 5.55
N ASP A 405 -6.61 28.51 5.46
CA ASP A 405 -5.19 28.39 5.81
C ASP A 405 -5.00 28.13 7.30
N VAL A 406 -5.75 28.83 8.16
CA VAL A 406 -5.78 28.58 9.61
C VAL A 406 -6.29 27.17 9.92
N LEU A 407 -7.28 26.67 9.19
CA LEU A 407 -7.76 25.29 9.31
C LEU A 407 -6.74 24.25 8.84
N ASN A 408 -5.63 24.68 8.22
CA ASN A 408 -4.57 23.83 7.68
C ASN A 408 -5.10 22.79 6.66
N LEU A 409 -6.00 23.23 5.77
CA LEU A 409 -6.60 22.40 4.72
C LEU A 409 -6.03 22.79 3.34
N PRO A 410 -4.84 22.32 2.95
CA PRO A 410 -4.13 22.79 1.76
C PRO A 410 -4.92 22.56 0.45
N ALA A 411 -5.61 21.43 0.33
CA ALA A 411 -6.44 21.14 -0.84
C ALA A 411 -7.58 22.16 -1.00
N PHE A 412 -8.28 22.48 0.09
CA PHE A 412 -9.33 23.50 0.09
C PHE A 412 -8.75 24.89 -0.17
N LYS A 413 -7.58 25.22 0.38
CA LYS A 413 -6.91 26.50 0.15
C LYS A 413 -6.64 26.72 -1.34
N THR A 414 -6.13 25.70 -2.03
CA THR A 414 -5.87 25.75 -3.47
C THR A 414 -7.15 26.00 -4.26
N LEU A 415 -8.25 25.33 -3.91
CA LEU A 415 -9.55 25.53 -4.57
C LEU A 415 -10.08 26.95 -4.36
N VAL A 416 -10.10 27.45 -3.12
CA VAL A 416 -10.60 28.80 -2.82
C VAL A 416 -9.71 29.87 -3.45
N THR A 417 -8.38 29.68 -3.45
CA THR A 417 -7.43 30.59 -4.11
C THR A 417 -7.62 30.59 -5.62
N GLY A 418 -7.86 29.43 -6.23
CA GLY A 418 -8.21 29.32 -7.65
C GLY A 418 -9.50 30.05 -7.99
N LEU A 419 -10.54 29.91 -7.17
CA LEU A 419 -11.80 30.67 -7.33
C LEU A 419 -11.58 32.18 -7.19
N LEU A 420 -10.75 32.61 -6.24
CA LEU A 420 -10.38 34.02 -6.09
C LEU A 420 -9.63 34.56 -7.32
N GLN A 421 -8.74 33.76 -7.91
CA GLN A 421 -8.02 34.13 -9.13
C GLN A 421 -8.98 34.29 -10.30
N ILE A 422 -9.91 33.35 -10.49
CA ILE A 422 -10.95 33.43 -11.54
C ILE A 422 -11.85 34.64 -11.30
N ALA A 423 -12.31 34.86 -10.06
CA ALA A 423 -13.12 36.02 -9.72
C ALA A 423 -12.38 37.35 -10.00
N GLY A 424 -11.08 37.41 -9.68
CA GLY A 424 -10.22 38.56 -10.00
C GLY A 424 -10.07 38.78 -11.51
N GLN A 425 -9.82 37.72 -12.27
CA GLN A 425 -9.76 37.77 -13.75
C GLN A 425 -11.08 38.27 -14.36
N VAL A 426 -12.21 37.77 -13.86
CA VAL A 426 -13.56 38.20 -14.25
C VAL A 426 -13.76 39.68 -13.93
N ALA A 427 -13.45 40.12 -12.71
CA ALA A 427 -13.61 41.51 -12.30
C ALA A 427 -12.80 42.48 -13.17
N VAL A 428 -11.53 42.16 -13.44
CA VAL A 428 -10.69 42.98 -14.33
C VAL A 428 -11.21 42.95 -15.77
N GLY A 429 -11.67 41.80 -16.27
CA GLY A 429 -12.27 41.70 -17.60
C GLY A 429 -13.53 42.56 -17.77
N VAL A 430 -14.43 42.52 -16.77
CA VAL A 430 -15.63 43.39 -16.73
C VAL A 430 -15.23 44.87 -16.69
N ALA A 431 -14.21 45.23 -15.90
CA ALA A 431 -13.70 46.60 -15.84
C ALA A 431 -13.13 47.07 -17.20
N ILE A 432 -12.35 46.24 -17.88
CA ILE A 432 -11.81 46.52 -19.23
C ILE A 432 -12.95 46.72 -20.24
N PHE A 433 -13.96 45.84 -20.22
CA PHE A 433 -15.10 45.94 -21.12
C PHE A 433 -15.92 47.22 -20.85
N GLY A 434 -16.18 47.53 -19.58
CA GLY A 434 -16.88 48.75 -19.17
C GLY A 434 -16.14 50.01 -19.61
N ALA A 435 -14.82 50.07 -19.43
CA ALA A 435 -14.00 51.18 -19.92
C ALA A 435 -14.03 51.28 -21.46
N GLY A 436 -14.01 50.13 -22.15
CA GLY A 436 -14.16 50.05 -23.61
C GLY A 436 -15.49 50.60 -24.12
N LEU A 437 -16.61 50.26 -23.46
CA LEU A 437 -17.93 50.81 -23.78
C LEU A 437 -17.97 52.33 -23.61
N PHE A 438 -17.37 52.84 -22.53
CA PHE A 438 -17.26 54.27 -22.29
C PHE A 438 -16.46 54.98 -23.40
N LEU A 439 -15.27 54.46 -23.73
CA LEU A 439 -14.44 55.00 -24.81
C LEU A 439 -15.13 54.94 -26.17
N ALA A 440 -15.81 53.84 -26.48
CA ALA A 440 -16.53 53.66 -27.74
C ALA A 440 -17.59 54.74 -27.95
N ASN A 441 -18.37 55.03 -26.90
CA ASN A 441 -19.42 56.04 -26.95
C ASN A 441 -18.83 57.47 -27.01
N TRP A 442 -17.77 57.73 -26.24
CA TRP A 442 -17.11 59.04 -26.24
C TRP A 442 -16.50 59.38 -27.61
N VAL A 443 -15.78 58.44 -28.23
CA VAL A 443 -15.20 58.60 -29.56
C VAL A 443 -16.30 58.76 -30.62
N ALA A 444 -17.37 57.98 -30.53
CA ALA A 444 -18.51 58.08 -31.44
C ALA A 444 -19.13 59.49 -31.42
N GLU A 445 -19.26 60.09 -30.23
CA GLU A 445 -19.82 61.43 -30.07
C GLU A 445 -18.89 62.52 -30.60
N LEU A 446 -17.57 62.41 -30.35
CA LEU A 446 -16.58 63.32 -30.91
C LEU A 446 -16.62 63.33 -32.44
N ILE A 447 -16.70 62.16 -33.07
CA ILE A 447 -16.80 62.05 -34.53
C ILE A 447 -18.07 62.72 -35.06
N LYS A 448 -19.21 62.53 -34.39
CA LYS A 448 -20.47 63.21 -34.78
C LYS A 448 -20.35 64.72 -34.71
N SER A 449 -19.63 65.25 -33.71
CA SER A 449 -19.46 66.69 -33.50
C SER A 449 -18.57 67.39 -34.52
N THR A 450 -17.70 66.67 -35.24
CA THR A 450 -16.73 67.26 -36.20
C THR A 450 -17.33 67.70 -37.55
N GLY A 451 -18.61 67.41 -37.83
CA GLY A 451 -19.32 67.93 -39.01
C GLY A 451 -18.87 67.36 -40.37
N VAL A 452 -18.09 66.27 -40.38
CA VAL A 452 -17.62 65.61 -41.60
C VAL A 452 -18.81 65.01 -42.38
N ARG A 453 -18.76 65.08 -43.71
CA ARG A 453 -19.73 64.44 -44.62
C ARG A 453 -19.74 62.93 -44.32
N GLU A 454 -20.89 62.43 -43.86
CA GLU A 454 -21.11 61.06 -43.36
C GLU A 454 -20.51 60.70 -41.97
N SER A 455 -20.49 61.66 -41.05
CA SER A 455 -20.10 61.45 -39.65
C SER A 455 -20.80 60.28 -38.93
N ASN A 456 -22.06 59.96 -39.31
CA ASN A 456 -22.81 58.84 -38.72
C ASN A 456 -22.22 57.46 -39.04
N LEU A 457 -21.73 57.24 -40.26
CA LEU A 457 -21.12 55.96 -40.63
C LEU A 457 -19.76 55.80 -39.95
N LEU A 458 -18.92 56.84 -39.96
CA LEU A 458 -17.63 56.83 -39.28
C LEU A 458 -17.77 56.64 -37.76
N SER A 459 -18.75 57.31 -37.15
CA SER A 459 -19.04 57.19 -35.71
C SER A 459 -19.46 55.77 -35.34
N THR A 460 -20.35 55.17 -36.13
CA THR A 460 -20.82 53.79 -35.89
C THR A 460 -19.68 52.79 -36.10
N ALA A 461 -18.90 52.95 -37.16
CA ALA A 461 -17.74 52.11 -37.43
C ALA A 461 -16.70 52.16 -36.30
N ALA A 462 -16.36 53.36 -35.82
CA ALA A 462 -15.43 53.55 -34.70
C ALA A 462 -15.96 52.91 -33.41
N ARG A 463 -17.24 53.11 -33.10
CA ARG A 463 -17.88 52.52 -31.92
C ARG A 463 -17.84 50.99 -31.96
N VAL A 464 -18.23 50.39 -33.08
CA VAL A 464 -18.22 48.94 -33.27
C VAL A 464 -16.80 48.39 -33.18
N ALA A 465 -15.82 49.05 -33.79
CA ALA A 465 -14.41 48.64 -33.71
C ALA A 465 -13.89 48.63 -32.27
N ILE A 466 -14.16 49.68 -31.48
CA ILE A 466 -13.72 49.77 -30.08
C ILE A 466 -14.45 48.73 -29.20
N MET A 467 -15.74 48.50 -29.42
CA MET A 467 -16.49 47.46 -28.68
C MET A 467 -15.96 46.06 -28.97
N ILE A 468 -15.70 45.75 -30.24
CA ILE A 468 -15.14 44.46 -30.65
C ILE A 468 -13.75 44.26 -30.03
N PHE A 469 -12.89 45.29 -30.05
CA PHE A 469 -11.54 45.23 -29.48
C PHE A 469 -11.55 45.09 -27.95
N SER A 470 -12.36 45.89 -27.26
CA SER A 470 -12.48 45.82 -25.80
C SER A 470 -13.13 44.52 -25.33
N GLY A 471 -14.12 44.00 -26.06
CA GLY A 471 -14.71 42.69 -25.82
C GLY A 471 -13.69 41.56 -25.93
N ALA A 472 -12.84 41.59 -26.97
CA ALA A 472 -11.73 40.65 -27.12
C ALA A 472 -10.76 40.70 -25.93
N MET A 473 -10.36 41.91 -25.55
CA MET A 473 -9.40 42.13 -24.47
C MET A 473 -9.98 41.71 -23.11
N ALA A 474 -11.27 41.94 -22.89
CA ALA A 474 -12.00 41.48 -21.72
C ALA A 474 -12.08 39.95 -21.67
N LEU A 475 -12.52 39.29 -22.74
CA LEU A 475 -12.56 37.81 -22.82
C LEU A 475 -11.20 37.18 -22.56
N ARG A 476 -10.14 37.78 -23.12
CA ARG A 476 -8.76 37.36 -22.87
C ARG A 476 -8.38 37.50 -21.40
N GLN A 477 -8.76 38.61 -20.74
CA GLN A 477 -8.48 38.84 -19.33
C GLN A 477 -9.22 37.88 -18.40
N ILE A 478 -10.45 37.50 -18.77
CA ILE A 478 -11.26 36.51 -18.04
C ILE A 478 -10.62 35.11 -18.11
N GLY A 479 -9.72 34.88 -19.08
CA GLY A 479 -9.06 33.59 -19.27
C GLY A 479 -9.86 32.60 -20.13
N VAL A 480 -10.92 33.06 -20.80
CA VAL A 480 -11.74 32.20 -21.66
C VAL A 480 -11.04 32.02 -23.00
N ALA A 481 -10.47 30.83 -23.20
CA ALA A 481 -9.85 30.39 -24.45
C ALA A 481 -8.95 31.48 -25.08
N THR A 482 -8.00 31.99 -24.30
CA THR A 482 -7.14 33.12 -24.67
C THR A 482 -6.48 32.93 -26.03
N ASP A 483 -6.07 31.71 -26.36
CA ASP A 483 -5.44 31.39 -27.64
C ASP A 483 -6.43 31.47 -28.80
N ILE A 484 -7.67 31.00 -28.61
CA ILE A 484 -8.72 31.13 -29.63
C ILE A 484 -9.00 32.62 -29.87
N VAL A 485 -9.18 33.41 -28.81
CA VAL A 485 -9.41 34.86 -28.94
C VAL A 485 -8.23 35.54 -29.65
N ASN A 486 -7.00 35.29 -29.22
CA ASN A 486 -5.80 35.87 -29.82
C ASN A 486 -5.65 35.49 -31.30
N LEU A 487 -5.82 34.23 -31.65
CA LEU A 487 -5.71 33.74 -33.02
C LEU A 487 -6.84 34.28 -33.89
N THR A 488 -8.09 34.18 -33.46
CA THR A 488 -9.23 34.66 -34.23
C THR A 488 -9.12 36.16 -34.49
N PHE A 489 -8.81 36.97 -33.48
CA PHE A 489 -8.63 38.41 -33.66
C PHE A 489 -7.40 38.76 -34.49
N GLY A 490 -6.26 38.10 -34.24
CA GLY A 490 -5.04 38.29 -35.02
C GLY A 490 -5.25 37.96 -36.50
N LEU A 491 -5.95 36.87 -36.80
CA LEU A 491 -6.30 36.47 -38.16
C LEU A 491 -7.34 37.40 -38.79
N LEU A 492 -8.36 37.86 -38.05
CA LEU A 492 -9.36 38.81 -38.55
C LEU A 492 -8.71 40.15 -38.92
N LEU A 493 -7.89 40.71 -38.01
CA LEU A 493 -7.19 41.96 -38.26
C LEU A 493 -6.13 41.79 -39.35
N GLY A 494 -5.43 40.65 -39.39
CA GLY A 494 -4.50 40.32 -40.47
C GLY A 494 -5.21 40.24 -41.82
N ALA A 495 -6.35 39.55 -41.91
CA ALA A 495 -7.15 39.45 -43.12
C ALA A 495 -7.68 40.82 -43.57
N MET A 496 -8.13 41.66 -42.62
CA MET A 496 -8.58 43.02 -42.92
C MET A 496 -7.43 43.91 -43.39
N ALA A 497 -6.25 43.81 -42.77
CA ALA A 497 -5.05 44.52 -43.20
C ALA A 497 -4.64 44.13 -44.64
N VAL A 498 -4.66 42.83 -44.96
CA VAL A 498 -4.40 42.32 -46.31
C VAL A 498 -5.47 42.81 -47.30
N ALA A 499 -6.75 42.74 -46.93
CA ALA A 499 -7.84 43.20 -47.78
C ALA A 499 -7.72 44.71 -48.10
N ILE A 500 -7.41 45.54 -47.10
CA ILE A 500 -7.18 46.98 -47.27
C ILE A 500 -5.93 47.23 -48.13
N ALA A 501 -4.82 46.53 -47.86
CA ALA A 501 -3.60 46.66 -48.64
C ALA A 501 -3.82 46.31 -50.11
N ILE A 502 -4.60 45.27 -50.41
CA ILE A 502 -4.98 44.88 -51.78
C ILE A 502 -5.93 45.92 -52.40
N ALA A 503 -6.95 46.37 -51.67
CA ALA A 503 -7.92 47.34 -52.17
C ALA A 503 -7.27 48.68 -52.55
N PHE A 504 -6.41 49.23 -51.67
CA PHE A 504 -5.67 50.45 -51.95
C PHE A 504 -4.54 50.23 -52.96
N GLY A 505 -3.83 49.11 -52.88
CA GLY A 505 -2.71 48.80 -53.77
C GLY A 505 -3.14 48.62 -55.23
N LEU A 506 -4.24 47.90 -55.48
CA LEU A 506 -4.79 47.72 -56.82
C LEU A 506 -5.61 48.94 -57.26
N GLY A 507 -6.44 49.51 -56.38
CA GLY A 507 -7.31 50.65 -56.72
C GLY A 507 -6.58 51.98 -56.90
N GLY A 508 -5.45 52.18 -56.23
CA GLY A 508 -4.61 53.39 -56.33
C GLY A 508 -3.54 53.32 -57.42
N ARG A 509 -3.45 52.19 -58.15
CA ARG A 509 -2.39 51.94 -59.13
C ARG A 509 -2.31 53.03 -60.21
N ASP A 510 -3.46 53.44 -60.75
CA ASP A 510 -3.51 54.41 -61.84
C ASP A 510 -3.07 55.80 -61.34
N VAL A 511 -3.58 56.23 -60.19
CA VAL A 511 -3.22 57.51 -59.55
C VAL A 511 -1.73 57.56 -59.20
N ALA A 512 -1.20 56.50 -58.60
CA ALA A 512 0.23 56.39 -58.28
C ALA A 512 1.09 56.40 -59.56
N GLY A 513 0.65 55.71 -60.61
CA GLY A 513 1.32 55.68 -61.90
C GLY A 513 1.32 57.02 -62.63
N GLU A 514 0.25 57.80 -62.48
CA GLU A 514 0.12 59.14 -63.06
C GLU A 514 1.01 60.15 -62.32
N GLN A 515 1.01 60.11 -60.98
CA GLN A 515 1.87 60.95 -60.15
C GLN A 515 3.37 60.66 -60.39
N LEU A 516 3.74 59.38 -60.52
CA LEU A 516 5.11 58.97 -60.88
C LEU A 516 5.52 59.49 -62.26
N ARG A 517 4.63 59.44 -63.26
CA ARG A 517 4.91 59.99 -64.60
C ARG A 517 5.10 61.50 -64.55
N ASP A 518 4.30 62.21 -63.78
CA ASP A 518 4.41 63.65 -63.62
C ASP A 518 5.68 64.06 -62.86
N TRP A 519 6.12 63.26 -61.89
CA TRP A 519 7.42 63.45 -61.22
C TRP A 519 8.62 63.16 -62.12
N VAL A 520 8.49 62.23 -63.07
CA VAL A 520 9.58 61.88 -64.00
C VAL A 520 9.64 62.83 -65.21
N LYS A 521 8.55 63.52 -65.57
CA LYS A 521 8.50 64.49 -66.68
C LYS A 521 9.59 65.57 -66.63
N PRO A 522 9.91 66.21 -65.48
CA PRO A 522 10.98 67.22 -65.39
C PRO A 522 12.39 66.68 -65.68
N PHE A 523 12.64 65.38 -65.46
CA PHE A 523 13.95 64.75 -65.66
C PHE A 523 14.17 64.23 -67.08
N LYS A 524 13.17 64.36 -67.97
CA LYS A 524 13.22 63.89 -69.38
C LYS A 524 13.46 65.01 -70.40
N ARG A 525 14.04 66.15 -69.98
CA ARG A 525 14.52 67.19 -70.89
C ARG A 525 16.01 67.10 -71.13
#